data_AF-A0AAU0GWV6-F1
#
_entry.id   AF-A0AAU0GWV6-F1
#
_cell.length_a   1.000
_cell.length_b   1.000
_cell.length_c   1.000
_cell.angle_alpha   90.00
_cell.angle_beta   90.00
_cell.angle_gamma   90.00
#
_symmetry.space_group_name_H-M   'P 1'
#
loop_
_entity.id
_entity.type
_entity.pdbx_description
1 polymer ?
#
loop_
_entity_poly.entity_id
_entity_poly.type
_entity_poly.pdbx_seq_one_letter_code
_entity_poly.pdbx_strand_id
1 'polypeptide(L)'
;MDFFLELLGTEGMLSGIFELLVLLTFGYLFFSFRKSAKLTGHQVYKYLSLGFCFTFLSIFIPIVSIAVGTAIIDNAVYDDIHLYNDYPYYLGTFASLCCFILAAKAKFEPNA
;
A
#
# COMPACT_ATOMS: atom_id res chain seq x y z
N MET A 1 6.51 7.07 -27.47
CA MET A 1 6.35 5.61 -27.50
C MET A 1 7.70 5.04 -27.95
N ASP A 2 8.55 4.39 -27.15
CA ASP A 2 8.23 3.60 -25.97
C ASP A 2 9.51 3.16 -25.21
N PHE A 3 10.39 4.04 -24.72
CA PHE A 3 11.46 3.53 -23.83
C PHE A 3 10.86 2.85 -22.58
N PHE A 4 9.76 3.40 -22.05
CA PHE A 4 9.01 2.80 -20.94
C PHE A 4 8.29 1.49 -21.29
N LEU A 5 7.74 1.38 -22.51
CA LEU A 5 6.95 0.22 -22.96
C LEU A 5 7.87 -0.89 -23.52
N GLU A 6 9.02 -0.53 -24.07
CA GLU A 6 10.10 -1.42 -24.53
C GLU A 6 10.92 -1.94 -23.34
N LEU A 7 11.07 -1.16 -22.25
CA LEU A 7 11.72 -1.58 -20.99
C LEU A 7 10.81 -2.44 -20.10
N LEU A 8 9.48 -2.18 -20.06
CA LEU A 8 8.54 -3.02 -19.30
C LEU A 8 8.18 -4.32 -20.03
N GLY A 9 8.10 -4.30 -21.36
CA GLY A 9 7.50 -5.39 -22.13
C GLY A 9 6.03 -5.66 -21.74
N THR A 10 5.42 -6.70 -22.33
CA THR A 10 4.05 -7.13 -21.99
C THR A 10 3.93 -7.64 -20.54
N GLU A 11 5.00 -8.23 -20.00
CA GLU A 11 5.05 -8.77 -18.65
C GLU A 11 5.08 -7.66 -17.59
N GLY A 12 5.92 -6.64 -17.77
CA GLY A 12 5.97 -5.49 -16.87
C GLY A 12 4.67 -4.69 -16.89
N MET A 13 4.03 -4.56 -18.06
CA MET A 13 2.74 -3.88 -18.17
C MET A 13 1.63 -4.62 -17.39
N LEU A 14 1.57 -5.95 -17.49
CA LEU A 14 0.62 -6.76 -16.73
C LEU A 14 0.90 -6.70 -15.23
N SER A 15 2.18 -6.72 -14.81
CA SER A 15 2.58 -6.56 -13.42
C SER A 15 2.13 -5.22 -12.85
N GLY A 16 2.36 -4.12 -13.58
CA GLY A 16 1.93 -2.78 -13.16
C GLY A 16 0.41 -2.64 -13.04
N ILE A 17 -0.36 -3.23 -13.96
CA ILE A 17 -1.83 -3.24 -13.86
C ILE A 17 -2.28 -4.03 -12.63
N PHE A 18 -1.66 -5.19 -12.37
CA PHE A 18 -1.99 -6.01 -11.21
C PHE A 18 -1.68 -5.27 -9.89
N GLU A 19 -0.51 -4.64 -9.79
CA GLU A 19 -0.15 -3.81 -8.63
C GLU A 19 -1.15 -2.67 -8.40
N LEU A 20 -1.60 -2.01 -9.48
CA LEU A 20 -2.61 -0.97 -9.40
C LEU A 20 -3.97 -1.50 -8.91
N LEU A 21 -4.39 -2.68 -9.37
CA LEU A 21 -5.63 -3.33 -8.90
C LEU A 21 -5.55 -3.70 -7.42
N VAL A 22 -4.41 -4.24 -6.98
CA VAL A 22 -4.15 -4.54 -5.58
C VAL A 22 -4.20 -3.26 -4.74
N LEU A 23 -3.58 -2.18 -5.21
CA LEU A 23 -3.57 -0.88 -4.56
C LEU A 23 -4.98 -0.31 -4.40
N LEU A 24 -5.78 -0.32 -5.47
CA LEU A 24 -7.18 0.12 -5.43
C LEU A 24 -8.01 -0.71 -4.44
N THR A 25 -7.77 -2.02 -4.39
CA THR A 25 -8.47 -2.93 -3.46
C THR A 25 -8.15 -2.58 -2.01
N PHE A 26 -6.88 -2.37 -1.67
CA PHE A 26 -6.51 -1.94 -0.31
C PHE A 26 -7.05 -0.56 0.04
N GLY A 27 -7.04 0.38 -0.92
CA GLY A 27 -7.67 1.69 -0.75
C GLY A 27 -9.17 1.57 -0.45
N TYR A 28 -9.89 0.75 -1.23
CA TYR A 28 -11.30 0.48 -1.00
C TYR A 28 -11.56 -0.14 0.38
N LEU A 29 -10.80 -1.16 0.78
CA LEU A 29 -10.93 -1.81 2.08
C LEU A 29 -10.67 -0.83 3.23
N PHE A 30 -9.64 0.02 3.10
CA PHE A 30 -9.37 1.10 4.06
C PHE A 30 -10.60 1.99 4.27
N PHE A 31 -11.19 2.50 3.19
CA PHE A 31 -12.36 3.38 3.27
C PHE A 31 -13.61 2.67 3.81
N SER A 32 -13.83 1.42 3.38
CA SER A 32 -14.95 0.59 3.83
C SER A 32 -14.89 0.36 5.34
N PHE A 33 -13.75 -0.11 5.86
CA PHE A 33 -13.59 -0.33 7.30
C PHE A 33 -13.54 0.97 8.10
N ARG A 34 -13.01 2.06 7.54
CA ARG A 34 -13.08 3.39 8.18
C ARG A 34 -14.52 3.83 8.38
N LYS A 35 -15.38 3.60 7.37
CA LYS A 35 -16.82 3.90 7.47
C LYS A 35 -17.47 3.02 8.54
N SER A 36 -17.23 1.72 8.54
CA SER A 36 -17.76 0.80 9.56
C SER A 36 -17.30 1.14 10.98
N ALA A 37 -16.03 1.55 11.14
CA ALA A 37 -15.49 1.98 12.43
C ALA A 37 -16.18 3.25 12.95
N LYS A 38 -16.50 4.21 12.07
CA LYS A 38 -17.24 5.42 12.45
C LYS A 38 -18.70 5.13 12.84
N LEU A 39 -19.34 4.18 12.15
CA LEU A 39 -20.75 3.86 12.38
C LEU A 39 -20.97 3.00 13.62
N THR A 40 -20.11 2.01 13.84
CA THR A 40 -20.28 1.03 14.92
C THR A 40 -19.48 1.39 16.16
N GLY A 41 -18.38 2.14 16.03
CA GLY A 41 -17.43 2.38 17.13
C GLY A 41 -16.55 1.18 17.49
N HIS A 42 -16.71 0.04 16.82
CA HIS A 42 -15.94 -1.17 17.14
C HIS A 42 -14.45 -0.99 16.81
N GLN A 43 -13.59 -1.30 17.78
CA GLN A 43 -12.15 -1.18 17.65
C GLN A 43 -11.59 -2.08 16.54
N VAL A 44 -12.21 -3.24 16.28
CA VAL A 44 -11.79 -4.15 15.21
C VAL A 44 -11.75 -3.44 13.86
N TYR A 45 -12.80 -2.73 13.48
CA TYR A 45 -12.84 -2.02 12.20
C TYR A 45 -11.85 -0.87 12.14
N LYS A 46 -11.54 -0.24 13.27
CA LYS A 46 -10.51 0.80 13.35
C LYS A 46 -9.12 0.20 13.07
N TYR A 47 -8.79 -0.94 13.68
CA TYR A 47 -7.53 -1.63 13.44
C TYR A 47 -7.43 -2.21 12.02
N LEU A 48 -8.51 -2.79 11.50
CA LEU A 48 -8.56 -3.25 10.10
C LEU A 48 -8.34 -2.07 9.13
N SER A 49 -9.02 -0.95 9.33
CA SER A 49 -8.82 0.25 8.51
C SER A 49 -7.37 0.72 8.54
N LEU A 50 -6.76 0.87 9.72
CA LEU A 50 -5.35 1.25 9.84
C LEU A 50 -4.42 0.24 9.18
N GLY A 51 -4.67 -1.06 9.34
CA GLY A 51 -3.89 -2.12 8.71
C GLY A 51 -3.89 -2.00 7.18
N PHE A 52 -5.07 -1.87 6.57
CA PHE A 52 -5.18 -1.68 5.12
C PHE A 52 -4.61 -0.34 4.64
N CYS A 53 -4.66 0.71 5.46
CA CYS A 53 -3.99 1.98 5.17
C CYS A 53 -2.47 1.80 5.08
N PHE A 54 -1.85 1.11 6.04
CA PHE A 54 -0.41 0.85 6.02
C PHE A 54 0.00 -0.09 4.88
N THR A 55 -0.81 -1.12 4.57
CA THR A 55 -0.57 -1.97 3.40
C THR A 55 -0.65 -1.15 2.11
N PHE A 56 -1.64 -0.26 1.97
CA PHE A 56 -1.72 0.66 0.84
C PHE A 56 -0.46 1.52 0.72
N LEU A 57 -0.02 2.15 1.81
CA LEU A 57 1.17 3.00 1.81
C LEU A 57 2.47 2.25 1.51
N SER A 58 2.59 1.00 1.97
CA SER A 58 3.78 0.16 1.71
C SER A 58 3.99 -0.12 0.22
N ILE A 59 2.93 -0.06 -0.59
CA ILE A 59 2.99 -0.26 -2.04
C ILE A 59 2.97 1.08 -2.77
N PHE A 60 2.13 2.02 -2.32
CA PHE A 60 1.96 3.33 -2.95
C PHE A 60 3.25 4.17 -2.92
N ILE A 61 3.93 4.22 -1.77
CA ILE A 61 5.13 5.04 -1.62
C ILE A 61 6.22 4.56 -2.59
N PRO A 62 6.55 3.26 -2.67
CA PRO A 62 7.52 2.78 -3.65
C PRO A 62 7.18 3.12 -5.10
N ILE A 63 5.93 2.93 -5.51
CA ILE A 63 5.47 3.24 -6.87
C ILE A 63 5.66 4.73 -7.18
N VAL A 64 5.27 5.61 -6.26
CA VAL A 64 5.42 7.07 -6.44
C VAL A 64 6.90 7.47 -6.45
N SER A 65 7.74 6.91 -5.57
CA SER A 65 9.18 7.19 -5.56
C SER A 65 9.85 6.84 -6.90
N ILE A 66 9.50 5.69 -7.49
CA ILE A 66 10.03 5.28 -8.81
C ILE A 66 9.49 6.21 -9.91
N ALA A 67 8.19 6.48 -9.92
CA ALA A 67 7.58 7.37 -10.93
C ALA A 67 8.18 8.79 -10.88
N VAL A 68 8.42 9.32 -9.67
CA VAL A 68 9.06 10.63 -9.47
C VAL A 68 10.55 10.57 -9.85
N GLY A 69 11.26 9.51 -9.44
CA GLY A 69 12.67 9.31 -9.77
C GLY A 69 12.93 9.28 -11.28
N THR A 70 12.10 8.53 -12.02
CA THR A 70 12.18 8.45 -13.49
C THR A 70 11.83 9.76 -14.19
N ALA A 71 11.01 10.62 -13.58
CA ALA A 71 10.58 11.87 -14.19
C ALA A 71 11.56 13.04 -13.94
N ILE A 72 12.41 12.97 -12.91
CA ILE A 72 13.16 14.13 -12.42
C ILE A 72 14.70 13.97 -12.56
N ILE A 73 15.28 12.76 -12.61
CA ILE A 73 16.72 12.61 -12.31
C ILE A 73 17.53 11.70 -13.27
N ASP A 74 18.78 12.12 -13.49
CA ASP A 74 19.89 11.42 -14.17
C ASP A 74 20.14 10.02 -13.55
N ASN A 75 20.60 9.05 -14.35
CA ASN A 75 20.59 7.61 -14.04
C ASN A 75 21.25 7.22 -12.70
N ALA A 76 22.21 8.01 -12.19
CA ALA A 76 22.93 7.72 -10.94
C ALA A 76 22.06 7.83 -9.68
N VAL A 77 21.01 8.66 -9.68
CA VAL A 77 20.12 8.83 -8.51
C VAL A 77 18.94 7.85 -8.56
N TYR A 78 18.63 7.31 -9.75
CA TYR A 78 17.64 6.23 -9.90
C TYR A 78 18.05 4.98 -9.11
N ASP A 79 19.33 4.60 -9.18
CA ASP A 79 19.88 3.45 -8.42
C ASP A 79 19.80 3.67 -6.91
N ASP A 80 20.07 4.90 -6.43
CA ASP A 80 19.91 5.25 -5.02
C ASP A 80 18.44 5.21 -4.58
N ILE A 81 17.51 5.75 -5.38
CA ILE A 81 16.07 5.70 -5.09
C ILE A 81 15.58 4.25 -5.03
N HIS A 82 16.08 3.40 -5.92
CA HIS A 82 15.74 1.98 -5.93
C HIS A 82 16.21 1.26 -4.66
N LEU A 83 17.38 1.63 -4.13
CA LEU A 83 17.96 1.05 -2.91
C LEU A 83 17.24 1.50 -1.63
N TYR A 84 16.75 2.75 -1.57
CA TYR A 84 16.06 3.29 -0.38
C TYR A 84 14.56 3.01 -0.34
N ASN A 85 13.98 2.48 -1.42
CA ASN A 85 12.55 2.23 -1.53
C ASN A 85 12.03 1.05 -0.69
N ASP A 86 12.94 0.19 -0.23
CA ASP A 86 12.60 -0.99 0.57
C ASP A 86 12.20 -0.62 2.01
N TYR A 87 12.74 0.47 2.55
CA TYR A 87 12.49 0.84 3.94
C TYR A 87 11.03 1.25 4.21
N PRO A 88 10.40 2.13 3.39
CA PRO A 88 8.96 2.39 3.49
C PRO A 88 8.10 1.14 3.33
N TYR A 89 8.50 0.21 2.45
CA TYR A 89 7.81 -1.06 2.26
C TYR A 89 7.83 -1.92 3.54
N TYR A 90 9.01 -2.15 4.12
CA TYR A 90 9.14 -2.95 5.35
C TYR A 90 8.45 -2.29 6.55
N LEU A 91 8.58 -0.96 6.70
CA LEU A 91 7.94 -0.23 7.80
C LEU A 91 6.42 -0.29 7.69
N GLY A 92 5.87 -0.06 6.50
CA GLY A 92 4.43 -0.15 6.25
C GLY A 92 3.90 -1.57 6.44
N THR A 93 4.64 -2.58 6.01
CA THR A 93 4.28 -3.99 6.20
C THR A 93 4.29 -4.39 7.67
N PHE A 94 5.29 -3.95 8.44
CA PHE A 94 5.33 -4.21 9.87
C PHE A 94 4.18 -3.52 10.60
N ALA A 95 3.91 -2.25 10.28
CA ALA A 95 2.79 -1.50 10.86
C ALA A 95 1.43 -2.14 10.52
N SER A 96 1.25 -2.64 9.29
CA SER A 96 0.01 -3.33 8.90
C SER A 96 -0.18 -4.64 9.67
N LEU A 97 0.88 -5.44 9.81
CA LEU A 97 0.87 -6.66 10.62
C LEU A 97 0.49 -6.39 12.08
N CYS A 98 1.09 -5.37 12.71
CA CYS A 98 0.72 -4.97 14.07
C CYS A 98 -0.77 -4.62 14.16
N CYS A 99 -1.31 -3.89 13.18
CA CYS A 99 -2.73 -3.55 13.14
C CYS A 99 -3.62 -4.78 12.99
N PHE A 100 -3.27 -5.73 12.13
CA PHE A 100 -4.05 -6.96 11.96
C PHE A 100 -4.00 -7.86 13.19
N ILE A 101 -2.86 -7.93 13.88
CA ILE A 101 -2.75 -8.64 15.16
C ILE A 101 -3.65 -7.98 16.22
N LEU A 102 -3.67 -6.64 16.30
CA LEU A 102 -4.57 -5.93 17.20
C LEU A 102 -6.04 -6.11 16.83
N ALA A 103 -6.37 -6.13 15.54
CA ALA A 103 -7.71 -6.43 15.05
C ALA A 103 -8.17 -7.84 15.44
N ALA A 104 -7.29 -8.84 15.31
CA ALA A 104 -7.57 -10.22 15.69
C ALA A 104 -7.72 -10.41 17.21
N LYS A 105 -6.99 -9.62 18.01
CA LYS A 105 -7.10 -9.61 19.47
C LYS A 105 -8.30 -8.82 19.98
N ALA A 106 -8.74 -7.82 19.24
CA ALA A 106 -9.94 -7.07 19.58
C ALA A 106 -11.15 -8.00 19.42
N LYS A 107 -11.85 -8.27 20.54
CA LYS A 107 -13.11 -9.01 20.46
C LYS A 107 -14.11 -8.14 19.69
N PHE A 108 -14.84 -8.75 18.75
CA PHE A 108 -16.14 -8.23 18.40
C PHE A 108 -17.00 -8.43 19.65
N GLU A 109 -17.09 -7.41 20.51
CA GLU A 109 -18.12 -7.43 21.54
C GLU A 109 -19.46 -7.42 20.80
N PRO A 110 -20.27 -8.49 20.87
CA PRO A 110 -21.67 -8.34 20.54
C PRO A 110 -22.25 -7.45 21.64
N ASN A 111 -23.10 -6.50 21.27
CA ASN A 111 -23.92 -5.63 22.13
C ASN A 111 -23.38 -4.19 22.30
N ALA A 112 -23.86 -3.33 21.39
CA ALA A 112 -24.42 -2.04 21.77
C ALA A 112 -25.93 -2.13 21.57
#